data_AF-A0A3C1XFC9-F1
#
_entry.id   AF-A0A3C1XFC9-F1
#
_cell.length_a   1.000
_cell.length_b   1.000
_cell.length_c   1.000
_cell.angle_alpha   90.00
_cell.angle_beta   90.00
_cell.angle_gamma   90.00
#
_symmetry.space_group_name_H-M   'P 1'
#
loop_
_entity.id
_entity.type
_entity.pdbx_description
1 polymer ?
#
loop_
_entity_poly.entity_id
_entity_poly.type
_entity_poly.pdbx_seq_one_letter_code
_entity_poly.pdbx_strand_id
1 'polypeptide(L)'
;AQSVLTPSIKKNLKGAVAYNGEGAFIINANKTELNANVNSAPYVQLASQDSLGRPRLANALLNKSSRQYKKRTETSGADGKSNAAKINPVGWKQLMIPEGPYTTLYNRGHSIGYALAGNIKSFDASEANPRNISTQTSWANQSSNGNDENTGQNYYEGLVRRALDRNKTVRYRVEPLYEGNDLVPYGTHMEAKSKDGSLEFNVFIPNVQPGVQIDYSTGKGTLMR
;
A
#
# COMPACT_ATOMS: atom_id res chain seq x y z
N ALA A 1 1.61 -16.91 -1.58
CA ALA A 1 2.37 -15.74 -2.04
C ALA A 1 2.69 -15.79 -3.55
N GLN A 2 3.31 -16.85 -4.08
CA GLN A 2 3.77 -16.87 -5.49
C GLN A 2 2.66 -16.93 -6.56
N SER A 3 1.44 -17.33 -6.19
CA SER A 3 0.30 -17.47 -7.12
C SER A 3 -0.06 -16.17 -7.88
N VAL A 4 0.31 -15.01 -7.33
CA VAL A 4 0.03 -13.70 -7.94
C VAL A 4 1.19 -13.15 -8.78
N LEU A 5 2.35 -13.81 -8.80
CA LEU A 5 3.50 -13.40 -9.60
C LEU A 5 3.41 -13.98 -11.02
N THR A 6 2.35 -13.63 -11.73
CA THR A 6 2.16 -13.99 -13.14
C THR A 6 3.24 -13.33 -14.01
N PRO A 7 3.47 -13.79 -15.25
CA PRO A 7 4.40 -13.14 -16.17
C PRO A 7 4.09 -11.65 -16.39
N SER A 8 2.80 -11.28 -16.42
CA SER A 8 2.34 -9.90 -16.55
C SER A 8 2.74 -9.05 -15.36
N ILE A 9 2.52 -9.54 -14.14
CA ILE A 9 2.92 -8.84 -12.91
C ILE A 9 4.44 -8.71 -12.83
N LYS A 10 5.19 -9.79 -13.11
CA LYS A 10 6.66 -9.77 -13.10
C LYS A 10 7.24 -8.75 -14.08
N LYS A 11 6.61 -8.50 -15.23
CA LYS A 11 7.08 -7.49 -16.20
C LYS A 11 7.08 -6.06 -15.63
N ASN A 12 6.22 -5.77 -14.66
CA ASN A 12 6.18 -4.47 -13.99
C ASN A 12 7.26 -4.34 -12.89
N LEU A 13 7.79 -5.46 -12.40
CA LEU A 13 8.81 -5.51 -11.35
C LEU A 13 10.20 -5.55 -12.00
N LYS A 14 10.89 -4.40 -12.02
CA LYS A 14 12.23 -4.30 -12.60
C LYS A 14 13.27 -4.95 -11.70
N GLY A 15 14.05 -5.89 -12.23
CA GLY A 15 15.14 -6.58 -11.52
C GLY A 15 14.74 -7.95 -10.99
N ALA A 16 15.63 -8.56 -10.20
CA ALA A 16 15.38 -9.88 -9.62
C ALA A 16 14.22 -9.86 -8.62
N VAL A 17 13.41 -10.92 -8.59
CA VAL A 17 12.30 -11.09 -7.64
C VAL A 17 12.61 -12.29 -6.74
N ALA A 18 12.76 -12.07 -5.44
CA ALA A 18 13.08 -13.11 -4.47
C ALA A 18 12.05 -13.13 -3.33
N TYR A 19 11.55 -14.31 -2.98
CA TYR A 19 10.69 -14.45 -1.80
C TYR A 19 11.49 -14.19 -0.53
N ASN A 20 10.93 -13.45 0.42
CA ASN A 20 11.65 -13.05 1.64
C ASN A 20 11.50 -14.04 2.81
N GLY A 21 10.77 -15.14 2.64
CA GLY A 21 10.42 -16.07 3.73
C GLY A 21 9.13 -15.68 4.46
N GLU A 22 8.87 -14.37 4.58
CA GLU A 22 7.90 -13.76 5.49
C GLU A 22 6.66 -13.18 4.77
N GLY A 23 6.34 -13.72 3.60
CA GLY A 23 5.13 -13.44 2.84
C GLY A 23 5.24 -12.41 1.72
N ALA A 24 6.31 -11.62 1.66
CA ALA A 24 6.54 -10.62 0.60
C ALA A 24 7.67 -11.02 -0.36
N PHE A 25 7.92 -10.19 -1.37
CA PHE A 25 9.01 -10.38 -2.31
C PHE A 25 9.95 -9.18 -2.32
N ILE A 26 11.25 -9.45 -2.23
CA ILE A 26 12.30 -8.47 -2.44
C ILE A 26 12.51 -8.28 -3.95
N ILE A 27 12.53 -7.03 -4.37
CA ILE A 27 12.70 -6.63 -5.77
C ILE A 27 14.06 -5.97 -5.93
N ASN A 28 14.79 -6.35 -6.99
CA ASN A 28 16.06 -5.76 -7.36
C ASN A 28 17.07 -5.70 -6.19
N ALA A 29 17.25 -6.81 -5.48
CA ALA A 29 18.11 -6.87 -4.28
C ALA A 29 17.80 -5.77 -3.23
N ASN A 30 16.51 -5.43 -3.09
CA ASN A 30 15.99 -4.40 -2.20
C ASN A 30 16.41 -2.96 -2.57
N LYS A 31 16.86 -2.73 -3.81
CA LYS A 31 17.32 -1.43 -4.31
C LYS A 31 16.31 -0.76 -5.21
N THR A 32 16.10 0.54 -5.00
CA THR A 32 15.18 1.36 -5.79
C THR A 32 15.92 2.49 -6.50
N GLU A 33 15.44 2.87 -7.68
CA GLU A 33 15.97 4.00 -8.46
C GLU A 33 15.38 5.36 -8.01
N LEU A 34 14.58 5.40 -6.94
CA LEU A 34 14.04 6.65 -6.41
C LEU A 34 15.17 7.62 -6.04
N ASN A 35 15.11 8.85 -6.59
CA ASN A 35 15.95 9.95 -6.16
C ASN A 35 15.33 10.65 -4.94
N ALA A 36 15.93 10.47 -3.76
CA ALA A 36 15.53 11.15 -2.53
C ALA A 36 16.24 12.48 -2.28
N ASN A 37 17.28 12.80 -3.07
CA ASN A 37 18.01 14.06 -2.98
C ASN A 37 17.29 15.15 -3.79
N VAL A 38 16.08 15.49 -3.36
CA VAL A 38 15.28 16.56 -3.92
C VAL A 38 15.05 17.64 -2.86
N ASN A 39 14.92 18.89 -3.32
CA ASN A 39 14.62 20.04 -2.48
C ASN A 39 13.18 20.49 -2.78
N SER A 40 12.22 19.80 -2.18
CA SER A 40 10.79 20.11 -2.33
C SER A 40 10.10 19.98 -0.98
N ALA A 41 9.01 20.71 -0.79
CA ALA A 41 8.11 20.50 0.34
C ALA A 41 7.48 19.09 0.27
N PRO A 42 7.04 18.49 1.39
CA PRO A 42 6.33 17.23 1.38
C PRO A 42 5.09 17.28 0.49
N TYR A 43 4.88 16.22 -0.28
CA TYR A 43 3.76 16.14 -1.21
C TYR A 43 3.28 14.69 -1.36
N VAL A 44 2.03 14.57 -1.81
CA VAL A 44 1.49 13.34 -2.38
C VAL A 44 0.99 13.66 -3.78
N GLN A 45 1.38 12.87 -4.76
CA GLN A 45 0.94 12.93 -6.13
C GLN A 45 0.37 11.57 -6.52
N LEU A 46 -0.94 11.52 -6.70
CA LEU A 46 -1.66 10.34 -7.17
C LEU A 46 -1.88 10.46 -8.68
N ALA A 47 -1.60 9.40 -9.42
CA ALA A 47 -2.05 9.30 -10.79
C ALA A 47 -3.59 9.29 -10.86
N SER A 48 -4.13 9.68 -12.01
CA SER A 48 -5.55 9.48 -12.30
C SER A 48 -5.90 8.00 -12.23
N GLN A 49 -7.14 7.69 -11.82
CA GLN A 49 -7.67 6.35 -12.01
C GLN A 49 -7.67 6.00 -13.49
N ASP A 50 -7.49 4.72 -13.81
CA ASP A 50 -7.69 4.25 -15.19
C ASP A 50 -9.19 4.16 -15.54
N SER A 51 -9.50 3.74 -16.76
CA SER A 51 -10.88 3.63 -17.26
C SER A 51 -11.78 2.68 -16.46
N LEU A 52 -11.20 1.81 -15.64
CA LEU A 52 -11.93 0.89 -14.76
C LEU A 52 -12.09 1.45 -13.34
N GLY A 53 -11.67 2.70 -13.10
CA GLY A 53 -11.71 3.31 -11.77
C GLY A 53 -10.64 2.77 -10.83
N ARG A 54 -9.58 2.13 -11.33
CA ARG A 54 -8.54 1.55 -10.48
C ARG A 54 -7.50 2.61 -10.10
N PRO A 55 -7.13 2.75 -8.82
CA PRO A 55 -6.02 3.62 -8.43
C PRO A 55 -4.72 3.13 -9.08
N ARG A 56 -3.86 4.08 -9.45
CA ARG A 56 -2.60 3.82 -10.14
C ARG A 56 -1.43 4.30 -9.27
N LEU A 57 -0.28 4.56 -9.90
CA LEU A 57 0.94 5.01 -9.25
C LEU A 57 0.71 6.18 -8.28
N ALA A 58 1.18 6.01 -7.04
CA ALA A 58 1.25 7.06 -6.03
C ALA A 58 2.71 7.40 -5.73
N ASN A 59 3.05 8.68 -5.79
CA ASN A 59 4.35 9.21 -5.40
C ASN A 59 4.21 10.13 -4.19
N ALA A 60 5.18 10.11 -3.30
CA ALA A 60 5.26 11.04 -2.20
C ALA A 60 6.71 11.41 -1.86
N LEU A 61 6.87 12.61 -1.31
CA LEU A 61 8.03 13.01 -0.52
C LEU A 61 7.52 13.26 0.89
N LEU A 62 8.02 12.49 1.84
CA LEU A 62 7.53 12.44 3.20
C LEU A 62 8.61 12.93 4.17
N ASN A 63 8.22 13.63 5.22
CA ASN A 63 9.10 13.96 6.35
C ASN A 63 8.26 14.03 7.64
N LYS A 64 8.82 14.55 8.73
CA LYS A 64 8.07 14.68 9.98
C LYS A 64 6.82 15.57 9.89
N SER A 65 6.80 16.61 9.05
CA SER A 65 5.63 17.49 8.93
C SER A 65 4.48 16.87 8.15
N SER A 66 4.71 15.80 7.38
CA SER A 66 3.63 15.05 6.72
C SER A 66 2.94 14.06 7.66
N ARG A 67 3.58 13.70 8.78
CA ARG A 67 3.09 12.71 9.74
C ARG A 67 1.80 13.16 10.40
N GLN A 68 0.86 12.22 10.56
CA GLN A 68 -0.36 12.39 11.33
C GLN A 68 -0.38 11.42 12.51
N TYR A 69 -0.69 11.95 13.69
CA TYR A 69 -0.71 11.23 14.97
C TYR A 69 -2.12 11.14 15.58
N LYS A 70 -3.05 12.02 15.16
CA LYS A 70 -4.46 12.00 15.58
C LYS A 70 -5.24 10.89 14.87
N LYS A 71 -6.35 10.44 15.44
CA LYS A 71 -7.26 9.50 14.77
C LYS A 71 -7.91 10.18 13.57
N ARG A 72 -8.28 9.38 12.56
CA ARG A 72 -8.98 9.88 11.36
C ARG A 72 -10.25 10.65 11.69
N THR A 73 -10.98 10.21 12.73
CA THR A 73 -12.21 10.84 13.25
C THR A 73 -12.00 12.24 13.83
N GLU A 74 -10.76 12.62 14.12
CA GLU A 74 -10.40 13.90 14.74
C GLU A 74 -9.78 14.88 13.74
N THR A 75 -9.82 14.57 12.44
CA THR A 75 -9.16 15.35 11.39
C THR A 75 -10.04 15.51 10.15
N SER A 76 -9.79 16.59 9.42
CA SER A 76 -10.44 16.88 8.15
C SER A 76 -9.40 17.22 7.07
N GLY A 77 -9.75 16.97 5.81
CA GLY A 77 -9.00 17.42 4.65
C GLY A 77 -9.12 18.95 4.45
N ALA A 78 -8.38 19.50 3.48
CA ALA A 78 -8.45 20.93 3.18
C ALA A 78 -9.81 21.38 2.63
N ASP A 79 -10.63 20.47 2.12
CA ASP A 79 -12.01 20.73 1.70
C ASP A 79 -13.01 20.69 2.87
N GLY A 80 -12.53 20.56 4.11
CA GLY A 80 -13.35 20.50 5.32
C GLY A 80 -13.98 19.14 5.58
N LYS A 81 -13.87 18.17 4.66
CA LYS A 81 -14.47 16.84 4.83
C LYS A 81 -13.67 16.00 5.83
N SER A 82 -14.37 15.19 6.59
CA SER A 82 -13.75 14.30 7.57
C SER A 82 -12.86 13.25 6.90
N ASN A 83 -11.67 13.05 7.46
CA ASN A 83 -10.77 11.96 7.04
C ASN A 83 -11.27 10.56 7.46
N ALA A 84 -12.40 10.47 8.16
CA ALA A 84 -13.08 9.23 8.49
C ALA A 84 -14.02 8.73 7.37
N ALA A 85 -14.22 9.50 6.30
CA ALA A 85 -15.01 9.09 5.14
C ALA A 85 -14.45 7.80 4.51
N LYS A 86 -15.34 6.97 3.96
CA LYS A 86 -15.02 5.65 3.40
C LYS A 86 -15.76 5.39 2.09
N ILE A 87 -15.12 4.68 1.15
CA ILE A 87 -15.76 4.09 -0.03
C ILE A 87 -15.57 2.57 -0.04
N ASN A 88 -16.39 1.84 -0.79
CA ASN A 88 -16.03 0.49 -1.20
C ASN A 88 -15.31 0.60 -2.56
N PRO A 89 -14.00 0.32 -2.64
CA PRO A 89 -13.24 0.45 -3.88
C PRO A 89 -13.70 -0.54 -4.95
N VAL A 90 -13.19 -0.37 -6.17
CA VAL A 90 -13.44 -1.29 -7.29
C VAL A 90 -13.06 -2.72 -6.92
N GLY A 91 -13.90 -3.68 -7.32
CA GLY A 91 -13.74 -5.09 -6.97
C GLY A 91 -14.07 -5.44 -5.51
N TRP A 92 -14.64 -4.52 -4.71
CA TRP A 92 -14.98 -4.81 -3.32
C TRP A 92 -16.12 -5.82 -3.19
N LYS A 93 -15.78 -7.07 -2.85
CA LYS A 93 -16.73 -8.14 -2.49
C LYS A 93 -16.31 -8.77 -1.17
N GLN A 94 -16.81 -8.23 -0.07
CA GLN A 94 -16.40 -8.66 1.27
C GLN A 94 -16.76 -10.14 1.52
N LEU A 95 -15.85 -10.85 2.19
CA LEU A 95 -16.04 -12.22 2.66
C LEU A 95 -15.68 -12.26 4.14
N MET A 96 -16.51 -12.90 4.96
CA MET A 96 -16.19 -13.19 6.36
C MET A 96 -15.30 -14.44 6.42
N ILE A 97 -14.23 -14.36 7.21
CA ILE A 97 -13.30 -15.46 7.43
C ILE A 97 -13.56 -15.96 8.85
N PRO A 98 -14.03 -17.22 9.03
CA PRO A 98 -14.46 -17.71 10.33
C PRO A 98 -13.29 -18.01 11.29
N GLU A 99 -12.11 -18.30 10.75
CA GLU A 99 -10.96 -18.76 11.51
C GLU A 99 -9.71 -17.92 11.21
N GLY A 100 -8.82 -17.82 12.20
CA GLY A 100 -7.55 -17.10 12.08
C GLY A 100 -7.61 -15.65 12.57
N PRO A 101 -6.50 -14.89 12.42
CA PRO A 101 -6.33 -13.58 13.05
C PRO A 101 -7.11 -12.45 12.36
N TYR A 102 -7.71 -12.71 11.19
CA TYR A 102 -8.45 -11.72 10.40
C TYR A 102 -9.87 -12.23 10.15
N THR A 103 -10.89 -11.47 10.55
CA THR A 103 -12.31 -11.87 10.43
C THR A 103 -12.96 -11.46 9.12
N THR A 104 -12.33 -10.57 8.35
CA THR A 104 -12.80 -10.10 7.04
C THR A 104 -11.69 -10.24 6.01
N LEU A 105 -12.07 -10.51 4.75
CA LEU A 105 -11.12 -10.62 3.65
C LEU A 105 -10.49 -9.29 3.29
N TYR A 106 -11.28 -8.23 3.08
CA TYR A 106 -10.78 -6.98 2.52
C TYR A 106 -10.78 -5.81 3.50
N ASN A 107 -9.74 -4.97 3.37
CA ASN A 107 -9.63 -3.61 3.87
C ASN A 107 -9.53 -2.61 2.72
N ARG A 108 -9.76 -1.35 3.06
CA ARG A 108 -9.58 -0.20 2.17
C ARG A 108 -8.08 0.12 2.08
N GLY A 109 -7.39 -0.64 1.23
CA GLY A 109 -5.93 -0.60 1.06
C GLY A 109 -5.47 0.67 0.38
N HIS A 110 -5.00 1.61 1.18
CA HIS A 110 -4.34 2.83 0.76
C HIS A 110 -2.99 2.60 0.07
N SER A 111 -2.66 3.40 -0.94
CA SER A 111 -1.30 3.47 -1.49
C SER A 111 -0.39 4.34 -0.62
N ILE A 112 -0.89 5.48 -0.15
CA ILE A 112 -0.18 6.36 0.78
C ILE A 112 -0.87 6.38 2.16
N GLY A 113 -0.09 6.01 3.18
CA GLY A 113 -0.38 6.11 4.61
C GLY A 113 -1.07 7.38 5.09
N TYR A 114 -2.22 7.27 5.77
CA TYR A 114 -2.75 8.39 6.57
C TYR A 114 -1.75 8.80 7.65
N ALA A 115 -1.17 7.84 8.36
CA ALA A 115 -0.12 8.13 9.32
C ALA A 115 1.08 8.83 8.64
N LEU A 116 1.43 8.45 7.40
CA LEU A 116 2.59 8.97 6.69
C LEU A 116 2.39 10.40 6.15
N ALA A 117 1.20 10.71 5.64
CA ALA A 117 0.92 11.89 4.82
C ALA A 117 -0.33 12.69 5.22
N GLY A 118 -1.06 12.29 6.27
CA GLY A 118 -2.36 12.86 6.64
C GLY A 118 -2.34 14.32 7.10
N ASN A 119 -1.15 14.93 7.27
CA ASN A 119 -1.00 16.37 7.51
C ASN A 119 -0.70 17.19 6.24
N ILE A 120 -0.56 16.55 5.08
CA ILE A 120 -0.40 17.26 3.81
C ILE A 120 -1.76 17.80 3.37
N LYS A 121 -1.93 19.12 3.44
CA LYS A 121 -3.22 19.80 3.21
C LYS A 121 -3.84 19.49 1.84
N SER A 122 -3.04 19.40 0.78
CA SER A 122 -3.53 19.12 -0.58
C SER A 122 -3.93 17.66 -0.82
N PHE A 123 -3.77 16.77 0.16
CA PHE A 123 -4.01 15.35 0.03
C PHE A 123 -5.24 14.92 0.83
N ASP A 124 -6.23 14.37 0.15
CA ASP A 124 -7.31 13.63 0.79
C ASP A 124 -6.77 12.28 1.28
N ALA A 125 -6.47 12.22 2.57
CA ALA A 125 -5.92 11.02 3.22
C ALA A 125 -7.00 10.03 3.67
N SER A 126 -8.29 10.31 3.44
CA SER A 126 -9.41 9.47 3.89
C SER A 126 -9.43 8.11 3.21
N GLU A 127 -10.21 7.19 3.78
CA GLU A 127 -10.52 5.91 3.12
C GLU A 127 -11.59 6.07 2.02
N ALA A 128 -11.95 7.30 1.67
CA ALA A 128 -12.86 7.64 0.58
C ALA A 128 -12.14 8.11 -0.69
N ASN A 129 -10.82 8.34 -0.66
CA ASN A 129 -10.09 8.83 -1.83
C ASN A 129 -9.96 7.74 -2.91
N PRO A 130 -10.69 7.81 -4.03
CA PRO A 130 -10.75 6.73 -5.01
C PRO A 130 -9.44 6.59 -5.82
N ARG A 131 -8.56 7.60 -5.77
CA ARG A 131 -7.23 7.56 -6.39
C ARG A 131 -6.16 6.94 -5.47
N ASN A 132 -6.47 6.73 -4.20
CA ASN A 132 -5.54 6.20 -3.20
C ASN A 132 -5.96 4.82 -2.65
N ILE A 133 -7.25 4.49 -2.70
CA ILE A 133 -7.83 3.31 -2.03
C ILE A 133 -8.13 2.20 -3.03
N SER A 134 -7.56 1.02 -2.79
CA SER A 134 -7.78 -0.22 -3.54
C SER A 134 -8.37 -1.32 -2.65
N THR A 135 -8.94 -2.36 -3.27
CA THR A 135 -9.38 -3.57 -2.56
C THR A 135 -8.15 -4.40 -2.17
N GLN A 136 -7.81 -4.46 -0.89
CA GLN A 136 -6.61 -5.14 -0.39
C GLN A 136 -6.96 -6.12 0.73
N THR A 137 -6.33 -7.30 0.76
CA THR A 137 -6.62 -8.31 1.77
C THR A 137 -6.24 -7.83 3.17
N SER A 138 -6.84 -8.43 4.20
CA SER A 138 -6.52 -8.11 5.59
C SER A 138 -5.10 -8.43 5.96
N TRP A 139 -4.58 -9.57 5.51
CA TRP A 139 -3.17 -9.89 5.64
C TRP A 139 -2.29 -8.86 4.92
N ALA A 140 -2.50 -8.60 3.63
CA ALA A 140 -1.62 -7.69 2.89
C ALA A 140 -1.63 -6.26 3.47
N ASN A 141 -2.78 -5.79 3.95
CA ASN A 141 -2.94 -4.46 4.54
C ASN A 141 -2.38 -4.36 5.97
N GLN A 142 -2.71 -5.31 6.86
CA GLN A 142 -2.47 -5.17 8.31
C GLN A 142 -1.19 -5.86 8.79
N SER A 143 -0.76 -6.91 8.07
CA SER A 143 0.29 -7.82 8.52
C SER A 143 1.59 -7.09 8.82
N SER A 144 2.01 -7.29 10.07
CA SER A 144 3.24 -6.92 10.76
C SER A 144 2.89 -7.09 12.23
N ASN A 145 1.94 -6.29 12.75
CA ASN A 145 1.54 -6.27 14.16
C ASN A 145 2.71 -6.34 15.17
N GLY A 146 3.92 -5.89 14.78
CA GLY A 146 5.15 -5.99 15.59
C GLY A 146 5.92 -7.30 15.46
N ASN A 147 5.48 -8.23 14.62
CA ASN A 147 6.18 -9.44 14.21
C ASN A 147 6.83 -9.23 12.83
N ASP A 148 8.14 -9.43 12.75
CA ASP A 148 8.95 -9.31 11.54
C ASP A 148 8.81 -10.53 10.61
N GLU A 149 8.19 -11.62 11.08
CA GLU A 149 7.86 -12.82 10.31
C GLU A 149 6.62 -12.66 9.41
N ASN A 150 6.07 -11.44 9.34
CA ASN A 150 4.78 -11.15 8.74
C ASN A 150 4.82 -9.82 8.01
N THR A 151 5.42 -9.83 6.82
CA THR A 151 5.80 -8.61 6.10
C THR A 151 4.72 -8.10 5.14
N GLY A 152 3.54 -7.78 5.68
CA GLY A 152 2.52 -7.04 4.92
C GLY A 152 2.91 -5.57 4.68
N GLN A 153 2.03 -4.80 4.05
CA GLN A 153 2.26 -3.38 3.78
C GLN A 153 2.54 -2.58 5.07
N ASN A 154 1.83 -2.87 6.16
CA ASN A 154 2.02 -2.19 7.44
C ASN A 154 3.43 -2.35 8.03
N TYR A 155 4.14 -3.45 7.73
CA TYR A 155 5.54 -3.66 8.13
C TYR A 155 6.43 -2.58 7.54
N TYR A 156 6.37 -2.43 6.21
CA TYR A 156 7.19 -1.48 5.46
C TYR A 156 6.80 -0.04 5.76
N GLU A 157 5.51 0.25 5.90
CA GLU A 157 5.08 1.55 6.40
C GLU A 157 5.60 1.84 7.81
N GLY A 158 5.79 0.81 8.66
CA GLY A 158 6.44 0.93 9.96
C GLY A 158 7.88 1.40 9.88
N LEU A 159 8.65 0.88 8.92
CA LEU A 159 10.00 1.35 8.64
C LEU A 159 10.01 2.83 8.23
N VAL A 160 9.10 3.22 7.34
CA VAL A 160 8.94 4.61 6.91
C VAL A 160 8.53 5.49 8.10
N ARG A 161 7.49 5.14 8.86
CA ARG A 161 7.04 5.88 10.07
C ARG A 161 8.21 6.17 11.01
N ARG A 162 9.00 5.15 11.37
CA ARG A 162 10.17 5.30 12.24
C ARG A 162 11.26 6.19 11.65
N ALA A 163 11.44 6.21 10.33
CA ALA A 163 12.38 7.12 9.68
C ALA A 163 11.89 8.58 9.77
N LEU A 164 10.62 8.83 9.47
CA LEU A 164 10.01 10.16 9.55
C LEU A 164 10.01 10.71 10.99
N ASP A 165 9.73 9.87 11.99
CA ASP A 165 9.74 10.25 13.41
C ASP A 165 11.17 10.62 13.89
N ARG A 166 12.20 10.07 13.23
CA ARG A 166 13.63 10.43 13.40
C ARG A 166 14.09 11.56 12.47
N ASN A 167 13.17 12.43 12.05
CA ASN A 167 13.41 13.61 11.20
C ASN A 167 14.01 13.30 9.81
N LYS A 168 13.91 12.07 9.31
CA LYS A 168 14.38 11.75 7.96
C LYS A 168 13.36 12.22 6.92
N THR A 169 13.87 12.57 5.74
CA THR A 169 13.04 12.79 4.55
C THR A 169 13.11 11.54 3.67
N VAL A 170 11.96 11.03 3.24
CA VAL A 170 11.83 9.77 2.50
C VAL A 170 11.09 10.00 1.19
N ARG A 171 11.72 9.66 0.07
CA ARG A 171 11.05 9.51 -1.22
C ARG A 171 10.34 8.16 -1.24
N TYR A 172 9.06 8.17 -1.54
CA TYR A 172 8.20 7.01 -1.41
C TYR A 172 7.34 6.82 -2.66
N ARG A 173 7.20 5.58 -3.13
CA ARG A 173 6.41 5.24 -4.31
C ARG A 173 5.65 3.94 -4.07
N VAL A 174 4.37 3.92 -4.40
CA VAL A 174 3.49 2.77 -4.21
C VAL A 174 2.64 2.58 -5.46
N GLU A 175 2.60 1.37 -6.00
CA GLU A 175 1.82 1.04 -7.20
C GLU A 175 1.06 -0.27 -6.98
N PRO A 176 -0.29 -0.23 -6.92
CA PRO A 176 -1.11 -1.43 -7.06
C PRO A 176 -0.96 -1.99 -8.48
N LEU A 177 -0.57 -3.27 -8.59
CA LEU A 177 -0.34 -3.93 -9.87
C LEU A 177 -1.53 -4.81 -10.25
N TYR A 178 -2.02 -4.61 -11.47
CA TYR A 178 -3.20 -5.30 -12.02
C TYR A 178 -2.81 -6.10 -13.26
N GLU A 179 -3.58 -7.15 -13.56
CA GLU A 179 -3.48 -7.89 -14.81
C GLU A 179 -4.70 -7.61 -15.69
N GLY A 180 -4.47 -7.17 -16.95
CA GLY A 180 -5.54 -6.88 -17.89
C GLY A 180 -6.63 -5.96 -17.32
N ASN A 181 -7.87 -6.46 -17.35
CA ASN A 181 -9.07 -5.75 -16.89
C ASN A 181 -9.46 -6.10 -15.44
N ASP A 182 -8.59 -6.76 -14.68
CA ASP A 182 -8.93 -7.20 -13.34
C ASP A 182 -9.11 -6.01 -12.39
N LEU A 183 -10.16 -6.07 -11.56
CA LEU A 183 -10.58 -4.97 -10.71
C LEU A 183 -9.77 -4.90 -9.40
N VAL A 184 -9.26 -6.03 -8.93
CA VAL A 184 -8.47 -6.14 -7.69
C VAL A 184 -6.99 -6.29 -8.05
N PRO A 185 -6.08 -5.53 -7.41
CA PRO A 185 -4.66 -5.67 -7.70
C PRO A 185 -4.17 -7.03 -7.21
N TYR A 186 -3.23 -7.60 -7.93
CA TYR A 186 -2.53 -8.85 -7.58
C TYR A 186 -1.56 -8.65 -6.42
N GLY A 187 -1.13 -7.41 -6.21
CA GLY A 187 -0.27 -6.99 -5.12
C GLY A 187 0.12 -5.53 -5.26
N THR A 188 0.90 -5.06 -4.31
CA THR A 188 1.34 -3.67 -4.23
C THR A 188 2.87 -3.64 -4.30
N HIS A 189 3.40 -2.94 -5.29
CA HIS A 189 4.82 -2.63 -5.38
C HIS A 189 5.12 -1.37 -4.55
N MET A 190 6.07 -1.48 -3.63
CA MET A 190 6.42 -0.41 -2.68
C MET A 190 7.92 -0.14 -2.72
N GLU A 191 8.27 1.14 -2.78
CA GLU A 191 9.65 1.60 -2.81
C GLU A 191 9.82 2.78 -1.86
N ALA A 192 10.91 2.77 -1.10
CA ALA A 192 11.30 3.89 -0.25
C ALA A 192 12.81 4.13 -0.32
N LYS A 193 13.21 5.40 -0.29
CA LYS A 193 14.60 5.81 -0.08
C LYS A 193 14.65 7.07 0.77
N SER A 194 15.42 7.07 1.86
CA SER A 194 15.67 8.29 2.62
C SER A 194 16.76 9.14 1.97
N LYS A 195 16.69 10.47 2.16
CA LYS A 195 17.66 11.43 1.62
C LYS A 195 19.10 11.16 2.11
N ASP A 196 19.24 10.64 3.33
CA ASP A 196 20.51 10.24 3.94
C ASP A 196 20.95 8.80 3.59
N GLY A 197 20.18 8.07 2.78
CA GLY A 197 20.47 6.70 2.35
C GLY A 197 20.29 5.60 3.42
N SER A 198 19.94 5.96 4.65
CA SER A 198 19.85 5.02 5.79
C SER A 198 18.58 4.15 5.83
N LEU A 199 17.57 4.47 5.02
CA LEU A 199 16.40 3.63 4.75
C LEU A 199 16.32 3.45 3.24
N GLU A 200 16.35 2.20 2.78
CA GLU A 200 16.07 1.86 1.40
C GLU A 200 15.36 0.51 1.34
N PHE A 201 14.29 0.42 0.56
CA PHE A 201 13.69 -0.85 0.19
C PHE A 201 12.99 -0.79 -1.16
N ASN A 202 12.84 -1.97 -1.76
CA ASN A 202 12.08 -2.21 -2.97
C ASN A 202 11.42 -3.59 -2.88
N VAL A 203 10.10 -3.61 -2.69
CA VAL A 203 9.36 -4.83 -2.32
C VAL A 203 8.01 -4.93 -3.01
N PHE A 204 7.55 -6.15 -3.23
CA PHE A 204 6.20 -6.43 -3.70
C PHE A 204 5.42 -7.22 -2.64
N ILE A 205 4.30 -6.67 -2.22
CA ILE A 205 3.39 -7.27 -1.25
C ILE A 205 2.28 -7.98 -2.01
N PRO A 206 2.20 -9.32 -2.00
CA PRO A 206 1.15 -10.02 -2.71
C PRO A 206 -0.21 -9.76 -2.05
N ASN A 207 -1.24 -9.49 -2.85
CA ASN A 207 -2.60 -9.25 -2.36
C ASN A 207 -3.33 -10.57 -2.10
N VAL A 208 -2.77 -11.37 -1.20
CA VAL A 208 -3.25 -12.71 -0.86
C VAL A 208 -3.71 -12.78 0.59
N GLN A 209 -4.49 -13.79 0.92
CA GLN A 209 -4.94 -14.08 2.27
C GLN A 209 -4.81 -15.59 2.50
N PRO A 210 -4.10 -16.05 3.54
CA PRO A 210 -4.07 -17.47 3.88
C PRO A 210 -5.49 -18.05 4.01
N GLY A 211 -5.73 -19.23 3.43
CA GLY A 211 -7.03 -19.89 3.44
C GLY A 211 -8.09 -19.30 2.50
N VAL A 212 -7.74 -18.35 1.63
CA VAL A 212 -8.70 -17.75 0.69
C VAL A 212 -8.13 -17.71 -0.73
N GLN A 213 -8.91 -18.19 -1.68
CA GLN A 213 -8.69 -17.98 -3.11
C GLN A 213 -9.47 -16.75 -3.58
N ILE A 214 -8.83 -15.89 -4.36
CA ILE A 214 -9.42 -14.65 -4.88
C ILE A 214 -9.52 -14.75 -6.40
N ASP A 215 -10.70 -14.45 -6.94
CA ASP A 215 -10.88 -14.09 -8.34
C ASP A 215 -10.61 -12.58 -8.49
N TYR A 216 -9.44 -12.21 -9.01
CA TYR A 216 -9.02 -10.81 -9.12
C TYR A 216 -9.84 -10.01 -10.15
N SER A 217 -10.45 -10.70 -11.12
CA SER A 217 -11.29 -10.06 -12.13
C SER A 217 -12.54 -9.43 -11.50
N THR A 218 -13.14 -10.09 -10.51
CA THR A 218 -14.37 -9.61 -9.85
C THR A 218 -14.20 -9.23 -8.38
N GLY A 219 -13.09 -9.64 -7.76
CA GLY A 219 -12.80 -9.54 -6.34
C GLY A 219 -13.50 -10.56 -5.44
N LYS A 220 -14.19 -11.55 -6.01
CA LYS A 220 -14.86 -12.59 -5.21
C LYS A 220 -13.83 -13.48 -4.51
N GLY A 221 -13.92 -13.57 -3.18
CA GLY A 221 -13.17 -14.54 -2.39
C GLY A 221 -13.93 -15.86 -2.21
N THR A 222 -13.20 -16.96 -2.12
CA THR A 222 -13.70 -18.30 -1.76
C THR A 222 -12.79 -18.89 -0.69
N LEU A 223 -13.38 -19.34 0.44
CA LEU A 223 -12.62 -20.05 1.47
C LEU A 223 -12.09 -21.36 0.88
N MET A 224 -10.79 -21.59 1.05
CA MET A 224 -10.15 -22.85 0.69
C MET A 224 -10.36 -23.83 1.84
N ARG A 225 -10.89 -25.01 1.51
CA ARG A 225 -11.02 -26.14 2.44
C ARG A 225 -9.76 -26.99 2.40
#